data_AF-A0A2W4JBK5-F1
#
_entry.id   AF-A0A2W4JBK5-F1
#
_cell.length_a   1.000
_cell.length_b   1.000
_cell.length_c   1.000
_cell.angle_alpha   90.00
_cell.angle_beta   90.00
_cell.angle_gamma   90.00
#
_symmetry.space_group_name_H-M   'P 1'
#
loop_
_entity.id
_entity.type
_entity.pdbx_description
1 polymer ?
#
loop_
_entity_poly.entity_id
_entity_poly.type
_entity_poly.pdbx_seq_one_letter_code
_entity_poly.pdbx_strand_id
1 'polypeptide(L)'
;MSRSADRPGPAGPLRGVRVIELAGLGPAPFGAMLLADLGADVIRVDRPEGRAAGNPLDHRHDLLARGRRSVALDLKRPAARDAVLRLVDGADVLIEGFRPGVTERLGLGPDVCRGGNPGGV
;
A
#
# COMPACT_ATOMS: atom_id res chain seq x y z
N MET A 1 4.34 7.51 -20.41
CA MET A 1 4.53 8.54 -19.38
C MET A 1 5.79 8.22 -18.60
N SER A 2 6.73 9.17 -18.50
CA SER A 2 8.07 8.95 -17.93
C SER A 2 7.97 8.69 -16.42
N ARG A 3 8.44 7.53 -15.95
CA ARG A 3 8.56 7.24 -14.52
C ARG A 3 9.63 8.17 -13.95
N SER A 4 9.23 9.11 -13.09
CA SER A 4 10.14 10.04 -12.43
C SER A 4 11.07 9.28 -11.46
N ALA A 5 12.24 8.90 -11.96
CA ALA A 5 13.34 8.29 -11.20
C ALA A 5 13.96 9.24 -10.14
N ASP A 6 13.47 10.48 -10.04
CA ASP A 6 14.01 11.54 -9.18
C ASP A 6 13.09 11.91 -8.00
N ARG A 7 12.21 11.00 -7.55
CA ARG A 7 11.46 11.28 -6.32
C ARG A 7 12.43 11.21 -5.12
N PRO A 8 12.52 12.24 -4.27
CA PRO A 8 13.36 12.21 -3.07
C PRO A 8 12.76 11.20 -2.09
N GLY A 9 13.25 9.96 -2.17
CA GLY A 9 12.96 8.89 -1.22
C GLY A 9 14.10 8.71 -0.22
N PRO A 10 13.86 8.01 0.90
CA PRO A 10 14.91 7.65 1.83
C PRO A 10 16.05 6.90 1.12
N ALA A 11 17.29 7.09 1.59
CA ALA A 11 18.44 6.40 1.04
C ALA A 11 18.35 4.88 1.32
N GLY A 12 18.69 4.05 0.35
CA GLY A 12 18.66 2.59 0.50
C GLY A 12 18.61 1.85 -0.84
N PRO A 13 18.76 0.51 -0.85
CA PRO A 13 18.77 -0.29 -2.06
C PRO A 13 17.44 -0.27 -2.83
N LEU A 14 16.32 0.08 -2.18
CA LEU A 14 15.00 0.22 -2.82
C LEU A 14 14.64 1.68 -3.13
N ARG A 15 15.62 2.59 -3.15
CA ARG A 15 15.38 4.00 -3.53
C ARG A 15 14.71 4.07 -4.90
N GLY A 16 13.60 4.81 -4.96
CA GLY A 16 12.80 5.00 -6.18
C GLY A 16 11.70 3.96 -6.38
N VAL A 17 11.68 2.89 -5.60
CA VAL A 17 10.57 1.90 -5.58
C VAL A 17 9.40 2.47 -4.80
N ARG A 18 8.20 2.40 -5.37
CA ARG A 18 6.96 2.82 -4.71
C ARG A 18 6.08 1.61 -4.40
N VAL A 19 5.64 1.53 -3.15
CA VAL A 19 4.81 0.43 -2.65
C VAL A 19 3.49 0.98 -2.12
N ILE A 20 2.38 0.35 -2.50
CA ILE A 20 1.07 0.58 -1.89
C ILE A 20 0.74 -0.62 -1.01
N GLU A 21 0.48 -0.40 0.27
CA GLU A 21 0.07 -1.44 1.22
C GLU A 21 -1.42 -1.26 1.53
N LEU A 22 -2.25 -2.28 1.31
CA LEU A 22 -3.59 -2.34 1.88
C LEU A 22 -3.48 -2.88 3.31
N ALA A 23 -3.88 -2.09 4.30
CA ALA A 23 -3.65 -2.40 5.71
C ALA A 23 -4.17 -3.79 6.10
N GLY A 24 -3.24 -4.69 6.38
CA GLY A 24 -3.46 -6.06 6.85
C GLY A 24 -2.95 -6.28 8.28
N LEU A 25 -2.82 -7.54 8.67
CA LEU A 25 -2.25 -7.94 9.96
C LEU A 25 -0.92 -8.67 9.78
N GLY A 26 -0.07 -8.58 10.80
CA GLY A 26 1.12 -9.42 10.99
C GLY A 26 2.10 -9.40 9.80
N PRO A 27 2.14 -10.46 8.98
CA PRO A 27 3.13 -10.60 7.91
C PRO A 27 3.10 -9.50 6.85
N ALA A 28 1.91 -9.04 6.44
CA ALA A 28 1.79 -7.99 5.41
C ALA A 28 2.39 -6.64 5.85
N PRO A 29 1.99 -6.04 6.99
CA PRO A 29 2.61 -4.81 7.48
C PRO A 29 4.08 -4.97 7.88
N PHE A 30 4.51 -6.16 8.28
CA PHE A 30 5.94 -6.44 8.51
C PHE A 30 6.75 -6.42 7.22
N GLY A 31 6.26 -7.06 6.15
CA GLY A 31 6.90 -7.00 4.82
C GLY A 31 6.99 -5.56 4.30
N ALA A 32 5.88 -4.81 4.36
CA ALA A 32 5.86 -3.41 3.96
C ALA A 32 6.83 -2.54 4.79
N MET A 33 7.04 -2.87 6.05
CA MET A 33 7.98 -2.17 6.95
C MET A 33 9.42 -2.42 6.52
N LEU A 34 9.78 -3.67 6.22
CA LEU A 34 11.11 -4.00 5.73
C LEU A 34 11.42 -3.29 4.41
N LEU A 35 10.46 -3.19 3.49
CA LEU A 35 10.66 -2.45 2.24
C LEU A 35 10.90 -0.95 2.49
N ALA A 36 10.16 -0.36 3.44
CA ALA A 36 10.37 1.03 3.85
C ALA A 36 11.75 1.23 4.51
N ASP A 37 12.16 0.32 5.41
CA ASP A 37 13.48 0.32 6.06
C ASP A 37 14.61 0.20 5.02
N LEU A 38 14.37 -0.44 3.88
CA LEU A 38 15.30 -0.56 2.73
C LEU A 38 15.22 0.63 1.74
N GLY A 39 14.45 1.67 2.03
CA GLY A 39 14.40 2.92 1.28
C GLY A 39 13.26 3.04 0.26
N ALA A 40 12.29 2.12 0.24
CA ALA A 40 11.12 2.24 -0.62
C ALA A 40 10.15 3.34 -0.13
N ASP A 41 9.48 4.02 -1.06
CA ASP A 41 8.38 4.94 -0.75
C ASP A 41 7.08 4.15 -0.54
N VAL A 42 6.75 3.88 0.72
CA VAL A 42 5.58 3.06 1.09
C VAL A 42 4.43 3.94 1.57
N ILE A 43 3.27 3.80 0.92
CA ILE A 43 2.00 4.38 1.34
C ILE A 43 1.08 3.26 1.79
N ARG A 44 0.67 3.31 3.05
CA ARG A 44 -0.34 2.42 3.61
C ARG A 44 -1.74 3.02 3.50
N VAL A 45 -2.68 2.21 3.05
CA VAL A 45 -4.11 2.52 2.98
C VAL A 45 -4.81 1.87 4.15
N ASP A 46 -5.12 2.67 5.16
CA ASP A 46 -5.82 2.24 6.37
C ASP A 46 -7.33 2.32 6.23
N ARG A 47 -8.03 1.58 7.10
CA ARG A 47 -9.48 1.69 7.25
C ARG A 47 -9.81 2.88 8.17
N PRO A 48 -10.86 3.68 7.89
CA PRO A 48 -11.18 4.88 8.67
C PRO A 48 -11.40 4.65 10.16
N GLU A 49 -11.84 3.45 10.55
CA GLU A 49 -12.15 3.10 11.94
C GLU A 49 -10.90 2.73 12.76
N GLY A 50 -9.69 2.97 12.24
CA GLY A 50 -8.40 2.85 12.97
C GLY A 50 -7.99 1.41 13.32
N ARG A 51 -8.91 0.45 13.25
CA ARG A 51 -8.63 -0.98 13.36
C ARG A 51 -8.42 -1.54 11.96
N ALA A 52 -7.16 -1.64 11.52
CA ALA A 52 -6.79 -2.81 10.71
C ALA A 52 -7.34 -4.02 11.49
N ALA A 53 -8.28 -4.77 10.93
CA ALA A 53 -9.16 -5.66 11.69
C ALA A 53 -8.37 -6.56 12.64
N GLY A 54 -8.26 -6.21 13.92
CA GLY A 54 -7.48 -6.95 14.93
C GLY A 54 -6.17 -6.32 15.42
N ASN A 55 -5.75 -5.12 14.97
CA ASN A 55 -4.66 -4.38 15.62
C ASN A 55 -5.24 -3.53 16.78
N PRO A 56 -4.93 -3.85 18.05
CA PRO A 56 -5.43 -3.08 19.19
C PRO A 56 -4.64 -1.78 19.42
N LEU A 57 -3.51 -1.59 18.75
CA LEU A 57 -2.64 -0.44 18.92
C LEU A 57 -3.04 0.67 17.96
N ASP A 58 -3.02 1.91 18.44
CA ASP A 58 -3.08 3.07 17.56
C ASP A 58 -1.80 3.15 16.70
N HIS A 59 -1.83 3.96 15.64
CA HIS A 59 -0.68 4.15 14.76
C HIS A 59 0.59 4.66 15.47
N ARG A 60 0.47 5.30 16.64
CA ARG A 60 1.62 5.83 17.39
C ARG A 60 2.36 4.72 18.13
N HIS A 61 1.66 3.65 18.50
CA HIS A 61 2.23 2.49 19.18
C HIS A 61 2.44 1.29 18.25
N ASP A 62 1.97 1.35 17.01
CA ASP A 62 2.23 0.34 15.99
C ASP A 62 3.69 0.43 15.49
N LEU A 63 4.57 -0.38 16.08
CA LEU A 63 5.98 -0.48 15.68
C LEU A 63 6.17 -0.89 14.22
N LEU A 64 5.17 -1.56 13.63
CA LEU A 64 5.23 -1.93 12.23
C LEU A 64 4.95 -0.74 11.32
N ALA A 65 4.34 0.36 11.80
CA ALA A 65 3.97 1.52 10.97
C ALA A 65 5.12 2.50 10.68
N ARG A 66 6.29 2.31 11.31
CA ARG A 66 7.45 3.21 11.13
C ARG A 66 7.89 3.27 9.66
N GLY A 67 8.52 4.39 9.29
CA GLY A 67 9.10 4.59 7.96
C GLY A 67 8.09 4.74 6.82
N ARG A 68 6.77 4.72 7.12
CA ARG A 68 5.70 4.76 6.12
C ARG A 68 4.77 5.93 6.30
N ARG A 69 4.18 6.37 5.19
CA ARG A 69 3.04 7.30 5.19
C ARG A 69 1.74 6.51 5.18
N SER A 70 0.69 7.06 5.76
CA SER A 70 -0.63 6.43 5.80
C SER A 70 -1.73 7.39 5.34
N VAL A 71 -2.76 6.84 4.71
CA VAL A 71 -4.03 7.51 4.40
C VAL A 71 -5.19 6.59 4.76
N ALA A 72 -6.23 7.13 5.41
CA ALA A 72 -7.43 6.37 5.74
C ALA A 72 -8.49 6.50 4.64
N LEU A 73 -8.93 5.39 4.06
CA LEU A 73 -9.91 5.34 2.98
C LEU A 73 -10.93 4.21 3.20
N ASP A 74 -12.23 4.53 3.08
CA ASP A 74 -13.28 3.51 3.04
C ASP A 74 -13.37 2.89 1.65
N LEU A 75 -12.71 1.74 1.44
CA LEU A 75 -12.66 1.05 0.16
C LEU A 75 -14.01 0.48 -0.32
N LYS A 76 -15.08 0.55 0.49
CA LYS A 76 -16.44 0.26 0.03
C LYS A 76 -17.01 1.39 -0.84
N ARG A 77 -16.44 2.59 -0.76
CA ARG A 77 -16.87 3.73 -1.57
C ARG A 77 -16.15 3.71 -2.92
N PRO A 78 -16.86 3.78 -4.05
CA PRO A 78 -16.25 3.78 -5.39
C PRO A 78 -15.15 4.84 -5.55
N ALA A 79 -15.39 6.07 -5.06
CA ALA A 79 -14.40 7.15 -5.13
C ALA A 79 -13.10 6.86 -4.37
N ALA A 80 -13.17 6.08 -3.28
CA ALA A 80 -12.00 5.67 -2.52
C ALA A 80 -11.21 4.58 -3.24
N ARG A 81 -11.91 3.59 -3.83
CA ARG A 81 -11.29 2.59 -4.71
C ARG A 81 -10.57 3.28 -5.88
N ASP A 82 -11.22 4.22 -6.54
CA ASP A 82 -10.64 4.93 -7.69
C ASP A 82 -9.42 5.76 -7.27
N ALA A 83 -9.41 6.32 -6.05
CA ALA A 83 -8.23 6.97 -5.49
C ALA A 83 -7.07 5.98 -5.27
N VAL A 84 -7.34 4.78 -4.77
CA VAL A 84 -6.32 3.73 -4.62
C VAL A 84 -5.81 3.26 -5.99
N LEU A 85 -6.68 3.06 -6.98
CA LEU A 85 -6.25 2.69 -8.33
C LEU A 85 -5.29 3.73 -8.93
N ARG A 86 -5.52 5.04 -8.71
CA ARG A 86 -4.56 6.09 -9.10
C ARG A 86 -3.23 6.02 -8.36
N LEU A 87 -3.22 5.55 -7.10
CA LEU A 87 -1.97 5.33 -6.36
C LEU A 87 -1.21 4.12 -6.94
N VAL A 88 -1.93 3.04 -7.24
CA VAL A 88 -1.41 1.78 -7.80
C VAL A 88 -0.84 1.98 -9.21
N ASP A 89 -1.47 2.80 -10.04
CA ASP A 89 -1.02 3.12 -11.40
C ASP A 89 0.44 3.64 -11.45
N GLY A 90 0.85 4.37 -10.41
CA GLY A 90 2.20 4.89 -10.27
C GLY A 90 3.08 4.10 -9.30
N ALA A 91 2.71 2.86 -8.95
CA ALA A 91 3.42 2.01 -8.00
C ALA A 91 4.16 0.85 -8.69
N ASP A 92 5.12 0.26 -7.98
CA ASP A 92 5.86 -0.91 -8.41
C ASP A 92 5.33 -2.18 -7.77
N VAL A 93 4.79 -2.06 -6.55
CA VAL A 93 4.32 -3.17 -5.73
C VAL A 93 3.00 -2.79 -5.05
N LEU A 94 2.03 -3.70 -5.09
CA LEU A 94 0.84 -3.69 -4.24
C LEU A 94 0.95 -4.83 -3.22
N ILE A 95 0.88 -4.53 -1.93
CA ILE A 95 0.87 -5.51 -0.84
C ILE A 95 -0.54 -5.60 -0.26
N GLU A 96 -1.04 -6.82 -0.16
CA GLU A 96 -2.29 -7.15 0.52
C GLU A 96 -2.14 -8.46 1.28
N GLY A 97 -2.87 -8.59 2.39
CA GLY A 97 -2.88 -9.79 3.24
C GLY A 97 -4.29 -10.23 3.61
N PHE A 98 -5.25 -9.98 2.73
CA PHE A 98 -6.65 -10.38 2.92
C PHE A 98 -6.85 -11.84 2.54
N ARG A 99 -8.04 -12.36 2.87
CA ARG A 99 -8.45 -13.68 2.39
C ARG A 99 -8.60 -13.66 0.86
N PRO A 100 -8.38 -14.78 0.17
CA PRO A 100 -8.61 -14.88 -1.27
C PRO A 100 -10.00 -14.34 -1.68
N GLY A 101 -10.07 -13.55 -2.76
CA GLY A 101 -11.32 -12.97 -3.27
C GLY A 101 -11.72 -11.62 -2.68
N VAL A 102 -11.06 -11.16 -1.60
CA VAL A 102 -11.44 -9.89 -0.95
C VAL A 102 -11.03 -8.68 -1.79
N THR A 103 -9.80 -8.67 -2.29
CA THR A 103 -9.23 -7.59 -3.12
C THR A 103 -9.97 -7.46 -4.45
N GLU A 104 -10.36 -8.58 -5.07
CA GLU A 104 -11.18 -8.60 -6.28
C GLU A 104 -12.57 -8.01 -6.03
N ARG A 105 -13.23 -8.38 -4.92
CA ARG A 105 -14.53 -7.80 -4.55
C ARG A 105 -14.45 -6.30 -4.25
N LEU A 106 -13.29 -5.81 -3.80
CA LEU A 106 -13.02 -4.37 -3.65
C LEU A 106 -12.69 -3.67 -4.98
N GLY A 107 -12.55 -4.42 -6.08
CA GLY A 107 -12.14 -3.90 -7.39
C GLY A 107 -10.67 -3.50 -7.44
N LEU A 108 -9.84 -4.10 -6.59
CA LEU A 108 -8.39 -3.92 -6.49
C LEU A 108 -7.65 -5.25 -6.69
N GLY A 109 -8.25 -6.14 -7.48
CA GLY A 109 -7.67 -7.43 -7.82
C GLY A 109 -6.51 -7.31 -8.82
N PRO A 110 -5.69 -8.36 -8.96
CA PRO A 110 -4.49 -8.33 -9.80
C PRO A 110 -4.74 -7.89 -11.24
N ASP A 111 -5.81 -8.39 -11.89
CA ASP A 111 -6.11 -8.05 -13.28
C ASP A 111 -6.45 -6.57 -13.48
N VAL A 112 -7.20 -5.99 -12.54
CA VAL A 112 -7.57 -4.57 -12.55
C VAL A 112 -6.32 -3.70 -12.36
N CYS A 113 -5.45 -4.09 -11.43
CA CYS A 113 -4.21 -3.36 -11.14
C CYS A 113 -3.20 -3.48 -12.30
N ARG A 114 -3.03 -4.67 -12.91
CA ARG A 114 -2.16 -4.89 -14.08
C ARG A 114 -2.67 -4.19 -15.33
N GLY A 115 -3.99 -4.17 -15.54
CA GLY A 115 -4.60 -3.48 -16.68
C GLY A 115 -4.30 -1.98 -16.69
N GLY A 116 -4.16 -1.36 -15.51
CA GLY A 116 -3.70 0.02 -15.37
C GLY A 116 -2.18 0.19 -15.50
N ASN A 117 -1.40 -0.77 -14.99
CA ASN A 117 0.07 -0.67 -14.93
C ASN A 117 0.75 -1.95 -15.48
N PRO A 118 1.02 -2.02 -16.79
CA PRO A 118 1.64 -3.20 -17.40
C PRO A 118 3.13 -3.36 -17.09
N GLY A 119 3.79 -2.30 -16.58
CA GLY A 119 5.21 -2.30 -16.21
C GLY A 119 5.48 -2.70 -14.75
N GLY A 120 4.44 -2.92 -13.96
CA GLY A 120 4.52 -3.42 -12.59
C GLY A 120 3.15 -3.74 -11.99
N VAL A 121 3.00 -4.98 -11.52
CA VAL A 121 2.11 -5.50 -10.45
C VAL A 121 2.52 -6.92 -10.16
#